data_AF-A0A496XNG6-F1
#
_entry.id   AF-A0A496XNG6-F1
#
_cell.length_a   1.000
_cell.length_b   1.000
_cell.length_c   1.000
_cell.angle_alpha   90.00
_cell.angle_beta   90.00
_cell.angle_gamma   90.00
#
_symmetry.space_group_name_H-M   'P 1'
#
loop_
_entity.id
_entity.type
_entity.pdbx_description
1 polymer ?
#
loop_
_entity_poly.entity_id
_entity_poly.type
_entity_poly.pdbx_seq_one_letter_code
_entity_poly.pdbx_strand_id
1 'polypeptide(L)'
;MSLHKSDDFIRGMNLDRIEKRKSWRAKLLGKLSREVRKAARSASVFLISSEHFHSCLLTTDEVLELHAFLSTLFDEFEIICYLRRQDKMALSRYSQELRAGYAPAALLPPQNIAMEEKKVLPPYFDFEALLSRWSQAFGEASIRPRIYSKIDFVGGDVVEDFLRAIGLKANYPVKAVSRNVALSSEAQAVLLSVNKALMHEDTAEAKRLRSALVKYLEQNAPGKSCQPTIAEAQEFYHRFLASNNAVARRWFGEEPLFDAEFSEYPAEPQSACTDRLMDIITGFMLDRRV
;
A
#
# COMPACT_ATOMS: atom_id res chain seq x y z
N MET A 1 -6.82 -4.99 -15.30
CA MET A 1 -6.13 -6.30 -15.37
C MET A 1 -5.78 -6.58 -16.82
N SER A 2 -4.52 -6.34 -17.18
CA SER A 2 -4.01 -6.60 -18.53
C SER A 2 -4.28 -8.05 -18.96
N LEU A 3 -4.68 -8.25 -20.21
CA LEU A 3 -4.82 -9.59 -20.79
C LEU A 3 -3.47 -10.30 -21.00
N HIS A 4 -2.36 -9.57 -20.90
CA HIS A 4 -1.03 -10.02 -21.30
C HIS A 4 -0.04 -10.17 -20.12
N LYS A 5 -0.34 -9.58 -18.95
CA LYS A 5 0.50 -9.69 -17.74
C LYS A 5 0.04 -10.85 -16.86
N SER A 6 0.94 -11.70 -16.36
CA SER A 6 0.62 -12.75 -15.38
C SER A 6 1.21 -12.38 -14.02
N ASP A 7 0.40 -12.47 -12.97
CA ASP A 7 0.76 -12.23 -11.56
C ASP A 7 0.31 -13.40 -10.68
N ASP A 8 0.63 -13.34 -9.38
CA ASP A 8 0.32 -14.42 -8.43
C ASP A 8 -1.20 -14.69 -8.33
N PHE A 9 -2.03 -13.66 -8.50
CA PHE A 9 -3.49 -13.82 -8.53
C PHE A 9 -3.94 -14.60 -9.77
N ILE A 10 -3.42 -14.24 -10.95
CA ILE A 10 -3.74 -14.92 -12.22
C ILE A 10 -3.31 -16.39 -12.17
N ARG A 11 -2.11 -16.68 -11.66
CA ARG A 11 -1.63 -18.06 -11.49
C ARG A 11 -2.47 -18.82 -10.48
N GLY A 12 -2.74 -18.22 -9.32
CA GLY A 12 -3.56 -18.82 -8.27
C GLY A 12 -4.99 -19.14 -8.70
N MET A 13 -5.54 -18.35 -9.63
CA MET A 13 -6.86 -18.57 -10.22
C MET A 13 -6.84 -19.42 -11.51
N ASN A 14 -5.66 -19.91 -11.94
CA ASN A 14 -5.46 -20.68 -13.18
C ASN A 14 -6.02 -19.94 -14.42
N LEU A 15 -5.71 -18.64 -14.49
CA LEU A 15 -6.15 -17.71 -15.54
C LEU A 15 -5.05 -17.42 -16.57
N ASP A 16 -3.99 -18.23 -16.68
CA ASP A 16 -2.87 -17.93 -17.56
C ASP A 16 -3.24 -17.89 -19.05
N ARG A 17 -4.25 -18.66 -19.47
CA ARG A 17 -4.76 -18.65 -20.85
C ARG A 17 -5.65 -17.43 -21.11
N ILE A 18 -5.39 -16.72 -22.21
CA ILE A 18 -6.11 -15.49 -22.59
C ILE A 18 -7.63 -15.71 -22.66
N GLU A 19 -8.07 -16.84 -23.19
CA GLU A 19 -9.48 -17.22 -23.33
C GLU A 19 -10.15 -17.39 -21.97
N LYS A 20 -9.44 -18.00 -21.01
CA LYS A 20 -9.92 -18.10 -19.63
C LYS A 20 -10.03 -16.71 -18.99
N ARG A 21 -9.08 -15.81 -19.22
CA ARG A 21 -9.15 -14.42 -18.73
C ARG A 21 -10.33 -13.67 -19.33
N LYS A 22 -10.55 -13.79 -20.63
CA LYS A 22 -11.70 -13.17 -21.32
C LYS A 22 -13.01 -13.68 -20.73
N SER A 23 -13.15 -15.00 -20.56
CA SER A 23 -14.33 -15.60 -19.94
C SER A 23 -14.53 -15.13 -18.48
N TRP A 24 -13.45 -15.08 -17.70
CA TRP A 24 -13.48 -14.59 -16.33
C TRP A 24 -13.87 -13.10 -16.26
N ARG A 25 -13.28 -12.24 -17.09
CA ARG A 25 -13.63 -10.80 -17.18
C ARG A 25 -15.10 -10.61 -17.55
N ALA A 26 -15.61 -11.37 -18.51
CA ALA A 26 -17.02 -11.31 -18.91
C ALA A 26 -17.96 -11.74 -17.76
N LYS A 27 -17.60 -12.80 -17.02
CA LYS A 27 -18.35 -13.24 -15.83
C LYS A 27 -18.31 -12.21 -14.71
N LEU A 28 -17.16 -11.61 -14.47
CA LEU A 28 -16.99 -10.53 -13.49
C LEU A 28 -17.85 -9.32 -13.86
N LEU A 29 -17.78 -8.87 -15.12
CA LEU A 29 -18.60 -7.78 -15.62
C LEU A 29 -20.09 -8.07 -15.42
N GLY A 30 -20.55 -9.26 -15.82
CA GLY A 30 -21.94 -9.65 -15.63
C GLY A 30 -22.39 -9.66 -14.16
N LYS A 31 -21.53 -10.05 -13.22
CA LYS A 31 -21.81 -9.96 -11.78
C LYS A 31 -21.90 -8.50 -11.33
N LEU A 32 -20.88 -7.70 -11.65
CA LEU A 32 -20.81 -6.31 -11.24
C LEU A 32 -21.95 -5.48 -11.85
N SER A 33 -22.30 -5.68 -13.12
CA SER A 33 -23.47 -5.03 -13.74
C SER A 33 -24.77 -5.32 -12.99
N ARG A 34 -24.97 -6.54 -12.47
CA ARG A 34 -26.18 -6.87 -11.69
C ARG A 34 -26.17 -6.17 -10.34
N GLU A 35 -25.01 -6.11 -9.68
CA GLU A 35 -24.85 -5.38 -8.41
C GLU A 35 -25.10 -3.89 -8.57
N VAL A 36 -24.49 -3.27 -9.60
CA VAL A 36 -24.69 -1.85 -9.95
C VAL A 36 -26.16 -1.57 -10.26
N ARG A 37 -26.81 -2.33 -11.13
CA ARG A 37 -28.25 -2.13 -11.43
C ARG A 37 -29.16 -2.27 -10.21
N LYS A 38 -28.82 -3.17 -9.28
CA LYS A 38 -29.57 -3.33 -8.04
C LYS A 38 -29.38 -2.11 -7.13
N ALA A 39 -28.13 -1.66 -6.96
CA ALA A 39 -27.79 -0.50 -6.13
C ALA A 39 -28.31 0.82 -6.70
N ALA A 40 -28.37 0.96 -8.03
CA ALA A 40 -28.86 2.15 -8.75
C ALA A 40 -30.31 2.53 -8.40
N ARG A 41 -31.07 1.64 -7.76
CA ARG A 41 -32.43 1.93 -7.26
C ARG A 41 -32.44 2.85 -6.04
N SER A 42 -31.33 2.94 -5.31
CA SER A 42 -31.24 3.68 -4.04
C SER A 42 -29.91 4.41 -3.83
N ALA A 43 -28.96 4.29 -4.76
CA ALA A 43 -27.65 4.92 -4.69
C ALA A 43 -27.22 5.40 -6.07
N SER A 44 -26.56 6.56 -6.13
CA SER A 44 -25.95 7.13 -7.33
C SER A 44 -24.43 7.04 -7.34
N VAL A 45 -23.81 6.68 -6.21
CA VAL A 45 -22.36 6.62 -6.04
C VAL A 45 -21.95 5.19 -5.70
N PHE A 46 -20.90 4.72 -6.36
CA PHE A 46 -20.30 3.40 -6.12
C PHE A 46 -18.84 3.57 -5.71
N LEU A 47 -18.48 3.14 -4.51
CA LEU A 47 -17.10 3.21 -4.01
C LEU A 47 -16.34 1.93 -4.36
N ILE A 48 -15.24 2.07 -5.08
CA ILE A 48 -14.29 0.99 -5.38
C ILE A 48 -12.93 1.37 -4.81
N SER A 49 -12.39 0.55 -3.91
CA SER A 49 -11.08 0.79 -3.28
C SER A 49 -10.22 -0.47 -3.35
N SER A 50 -8.94 -0.31 -3.70
CA SER A 50 -7.96 -1.41 -3.67
C SER A 50 -6.54 -0.84 -3.61
N GLU A 51 -5.70 -1.35 -2.72
CA GLU A 51 -4.27 -1.01 -2.70
C GLU A 51 -3.55 -1.44 -3.99
N HIS A 52 -4.10 -2.45 -4.69
CA HIS A 52 -3.57 -2.93 -5.97
C HIS A 52 -3.74 -1.94 -7.12
N PHE A 53 -4.58 -0.92 -6.98
CA PHE A 53 -4.63 0.18 -7.96
C PHE A 53 -3.31 0.93 -8.03
N HIS A 54 -2.63 1.11 -6.90
CA HIS A 54 -1.30 1.71 -6.85
C HIS A 54 -0.21 0.71 -7.27
N SER A 55 -0.24 -0.50 -6.71
CA SER A 55 0.89 -1.45 -6.84
C SER A 55 0.90 -2.29 -8.13
N CYS A 56 -0.23 -2.45 -8.81
CA CYS A 56 -0.33 -3.36 -9.96
C CYS A 56 -0.57 -2.66 -11.31
N LEU A 57 -1.13 -1.43 -11.32
CA LEU A 57 -1.38 -0.63 -12.53
C LEU A 57 -0.24 0.37 -12.73
N LEU A 58 0.80 -0.10 -13.42
CA LEU A 58 2.07 0.58 -13.58
C LEU A 58 2.23 1.28 -14.93
N THR A 59 1.36 1.00 -15.91
CA THR A 59 1.39 1.63 -17.25
C THR A 59 0.08 2.33 -17.61
N THR A 60 0.14 3.36 -18.44
CA THR A 60 -1.06 4.09 -18.91
C THR A 60 -2.05 3.15 -19.57
N ASP A 61 -1.60 2.20 -20.39
CA ASP A 61 -2.47 1.22 -21.03
C ASP A 61 -3.25 0.36 -20.01
N GLU A 62 -2.62 -0.03 -18.90
CA GLU A 62 -3.29 -0.80 -17.84
C GLU A 62 -4.40 0.02 -17.17
N VAL A 63 -4.20 1.32 -16.99
CA VAL A 63 -5.20 2.22 -16.40
C VAL A 63 -6.29 2.56 -17.42
N LEU A 64 -5.95 2.74 -18.71
CA LEU A 64 -6.92 2.90 -19.79
C LEU A 64 -7.81 1.67 -19.96
N GLU A 65 -7.26 0.46 -19.83
CA GLU A 65 -8.04 -0.78 -19.83
C GLU A 65 -9.02 -0.84 -18.64
N LEU A 66 -8.61 -0.34 -17.47
CA LEU A 66 -9.49 -0.25 -16.31
C LEU A 66 -10.60 0.78 -16.54
N HIS A 67 -10.24 1.98 -17.02
CA HIS A 67 -11.20 3.03 -17.37
C HIS A 67 -12.24 2.48 -18.35
N ALA A 68 -11.81 1.92 -19.50
CA ALA A 68 -12.71 1.36 -20.50
C ALA A 68 -13.62 0.26 -19.94
N PHE A 69 -13.13 -0.56 -19.00
CA PHE A 69 -13.96 -1.55 -18.31
C PHE A 69 -15.03 -0.89 -17.42
N LEU A 70 -14.64 0.09 -16.60
CA LEU A 70 -15.54 0.77 -15.67
C LEU A 70 -16.54 1.69 -16.38
N SER A 71 -16.18 2.32 -17.51
CA SER A 71 -17.08 3.15 -18.32
C SER A 71 -18.25 2.38 -18.94
N THR A 72 -18.23 1.04 -18.91
CA THR A 72 -19.40 0.22 -19.27
C THR A 72 -20.47 0.18 -18.17
N LEU A 73 -20.15 0.69 -16.98
CA LEU A 73 -20.98 0.60 -15.77
C LEU A 73 -21.29 1.95 -15.14
N PHE A 74 -20.42 2.94 -15.34
CA PHE A 74 -20.49 4.24 -14.67
C PHE A 74 -20.20 5.37 -15.67
N ASP A 75 -20.87 6.50 -15.49
CA ASP A 75 -20.79 7.66 -16.38
C ASP A 75 -19.77 8.71 -15.90
N GLU A 76 -19.55 8.81 -14.58
CA GLU A 76 -18.67 9.79 -13.94
C GLU A 76 -17.67 9.11 -12.99
N PHE A 77 -16.48 9.71 -12.87
CA PHE A 77 -15.40 9.18 -12.06
C PHE A 77 -14.79 10.27 -11.17
N GLU A 78 -14.55 9.92 -9.92
CA GLU A 78 -13.71 10.69 -9.01
C GLU A 78 -12.66 9.75 -8.41
N ILE A 79 -11.40 10.17 -8.46
CA ILE A 79 -10.24 9.38 -8.00
C ILE A 79 -9.59 10.12 -6.85
N ILE A 80 -9.81 9.63 -5.64
CA ILE A 80 -9.15 10.13 -4.44
C ILE A 80 -7.87 9.33 -4.22
N CYS A 81 -6.73 10.01 -4.19
CA CYS A 81 -5.42 9.39 -4.02
C CYS A 81 -4.68 10.02 -2.84
N TYR A 82 -4.47 9.24 -1.77
CA TYR A 82 -3.68 9.70 -0.62
C TYR A 82 -2.19 9.43 -0.84
N LEU A 83 -1.40 10.50 -0.93
CA LEU A 83 0.05 10.48 -1.08
C LEU A 83 0.71 10.51 0.29
N ARG A 84 1.56 9.53 0.57
CA ARG A 84 2.32 9.44 1.83
C ARG A 84 3.79 9.72 1.55
N ARG A 85 4.44 10.55 2.37
CA ARG A 85 5.87 10.85 2.24
C ARG A 85 6.70 9.57 2.06
N GLN A 86 7.64 9.59 1.12
CA GLN A 86 8.24 8.37 0.56
C GLN A 86 8.92 7.48 1.60
N ASP A 87 9.67 8.07 2.53
CA ASP A 87 10.27 7.39 3.69
C ASP A 87 9.19 6.66 4.52
N LYS A 88 8.12 7.38 4.91
CA LYS A 88 6.99 6.81 5.67
C LYS A 88 6.26 5.71 4.90
N MET A 89 6.13 5.86 3.57
CA MET A 89 5.56 4.85 2.69
C MET A 89 6.44 3.61 2.62
N ALA A 90 7.76 3.76 2.53
CA ALA A 90 8.72 2.66 2.53
C ALA A 90 8.63 1.83 3.82
N LEU A 91 8.54 2.47 4.99
CA LEU A 91 8.37 1.76 6.29
C LEU A 91 7.05 0.98 6.37
N SER A 92 5.97 1.57 5.84
CA SER A 92 4.67 0.91 5.76
C SER A 92 4.75 -0.32 4.87
N ARG A 93 5.36 -0.18 3.69
CA ARG A 93 5.55 -1.26 2.73
C ARG A 93 6.41 -2.38 3.31
N TYR A 94 7.55 -2.05 3.92
CA TYR A 94 8.43 -3.02 4.59
C TYR A 94 7.65 -3.86 5.62
N SER A 95 6.83 -3.18 6.43
CA SER A 95 5.99 -3.83 7.44
C SER A 95 4.93 -4.74 6.84
N GLN A 96 4.33 -4.37 5.71
CA GLN A 96 3.37 -5.21 4.99
C GLN A 96 4.06 -6.41 4.32
N GLU A 97 5.24 -6.19 3.71
CA GLU A 97 6.04 -7.23 3.06
C GLU A 97 6.45 -8.33 4.07
N LEU A 98 6.89 -7.94 5.28
CA LEU A 98 7.16 -8.90 6.35
C LEU A 98 5.94 -9.74 6.74
N ARG A 99 4.76 -9.11 6.87
CA ARG A 99 3.51 -9.83 7.18
C ARG A 99 3.07 -10.74 6.06
N ALA A 100 3.32 -10.36 4.80
CA ALA A 100 3.01 -11.17 3.63
C ALA A 100 3.97 -12.36 3.46
N GLY A 101 5.08 -12.38 4.20
CA GLY A 101 6.06 -13.47 4.17
C GLY A 101 7.30 -13.18 3.33
N TYR A 102 7.46 -11.94 2.85
CA TYR A 102 8.65 -11.52 2.12
C TYR A 102 9.79 -11.18 3.08
N ALA A 103 11.02 -11.26 2.57
CA ALA A 103 12.24 -10.89 3.29
C ALA A 103 12.95 -9.73 2.58
N PRO A 104 12.44 -8.49 2.70
CA PRO A 104 13.06 -7.31 2.08
C PRO A 104 14.50 -7.13 2.55
N ALA A 105 15.38 -6.75 1.62
CA ALA A 105 16.83 -6.61 1.87
C ALA A 105 17.19 -5.39 2.74
N ALA A 106 16.37 -4.34 2.68
CA ALA A 106 16.60 -3.09 3.40
C ALA A 106 15.26 -2.45 3.80
N LEU A 107 15.29 -1.59 4.81
CA LEU A 107 14.13 -0.84 5.30
C LEU A 107 13.68 0.23 4.30
N LEU A 108 14.65 0.97 3.75
CA LEU A 108 14.46 1.88 2.64
C LEU A 108 14.98 1.20 1.37
N PRO A 109 14.17 1.08 0.31
CA PRO A 109 14.61 0.43 -0.92
C PRO A 109 15.87 1.10 -1.49
N PRO A 110 16.93 0.33 -1.78
CA PRO A 110 18.11 0.90 -2.41
C PRO A 110 17.74 1.40 -3.80
N GLN A 111 18.44 2.42 -4.26
CA GLN A 111 18.31 2.82 -5.66
C GLN A 111 19.12 1.83 -6.50
N ASN A 112 18.46 1.23 -7.50
CA ASN A 112 19.14 0.33 -8.41
C ASN A 112 20.07 1.16 -9.30
N ILE A 113 21.34 0.76 -9.44
CA ILE A 113 22.34 1.42 -10.31
C ILE A 113 21.77 1.71 -11.70
N ALA A 114 21.04 0.74 -12.28
CA ALA A 114 20.42 0.90 -13.60
C ALA A 114 19.29 1.96 -13.63
N MET A 115 18.63 2.22 -12.50
CA MET A 115 17.63 3.27 -12.35
C MET A 115 18.28 4.65 -12.17
N GLU A 116 19.42 4.72 -11.46
CA GLU A 116 20.21 5.95 -11.32
C GLU A 116 20.75 6.42 -12.67
N GLU A 117 21.36 5.52 -13.43
CA GLU A 117 21.90 5.82 -14.76
C GLU A 117 20.82 6.36 -15.71
N LYS A 118 19.60 5.83 -15.60
CA LYS A 118 18.45 6.23 -16.43
C LYS A 118 17.63 7.36 -15.83
N LYS A 119 17.98 7.85 -14.63
CA LYS A 119 17.19 8.82 -13.83
C LYS A 119 15.72 8.43 -13.69
N VAL A 120 15.44 7.13 -13.58
CA VAL A 120 14.08 6.59 -13.42
C VAL A 120 13.81 6.37 -11.95
N LEU A 121 12.73 6.95 -11.43
CA LEU A 121 12.28 6.71 -10.08
C LEU A 121 11.56 5.36 -9.98
N PRO A 122 11.64 4.64 -8.85
CA PRO A 122 10.84 3.44 -8.65
C PRO A 122 9.34 3.80 -8.74
N PRO A 123 8.54 3.11 -9.58
CA PRO A 123 7.14 3.50 -9.84
C PRO A 123 6.24 3.59 -8.60
N TYR A 124 6.59 2.88 -7.53
CA TYR A 124 5.85 2.90 -6.26
C TYR A 124 6.01 4.21 -5.46
N PHE A 125 7.04 5.00 -5.74
CA PHE A 125 7.37 6.24 -5.02
C PHE A 125 7.33 7.49 -5.92
N ASP A 126 7.11 7.30 -7.22
CA ASP A 126 7.00 8.38 -8.21
C ASP A 126 5.55 8.85 -8.33
N PHE A 127 5.19 9.83 -7.51
CA PHE A 127 3.82 10.37 -7.46
C PHE A 127 3.45 11.17 -8.69
N GLU A 128 4.42 11.82 -9.35
CA GLU A 128 4.18 12.50 -10.61
C GLU A 128 3.77 11.50 -11.70
N ALA A 129 4.54 10.43 -11.88
CA ALA A 129 4.22 9.39 -12.85
C ALA A 129 2.90 8.67 -12.52
N LEU A 130 2.63 8.43 -11.23
CA LEU A 130 1.35 7.88 -10.77
C LEU A 130 0.18 8.77 -11.17
N LEU A 131 0.16 10.04 -10.77
CA LEU A 131 -0.96 10.94 -11.04
C LEU A 131 -1.11 11.25 -12.52
N SER A 132 0.00 11.41 -13.25
CA SER A 132 0.00 11.61 -14.70
C SER A 132 -0.68 10.45 -15.42
N ARG A 133 -0.30 9.21 -15.09
CA ARG A 133 -0.88 7.98 -15.65
C ARG A 133 -2.40 7.91 -15.45
N TRP A 134 -2.88 8.24 -14.25
CA TRP A 134 -4.32 8.21 -13.96
C TRP A 134 -5.07 9.39 -14.61
N SER A 135 -4.48 10.58 -14.62
CA SER A 135 -5.06 11.75 -15.29
C SER A 135 -5.21 11.57 -16.81
N GLN A 136 -4.29 10.85 -17.45
CA GLN A 136 -4.39 10.52 -18.87
C GLN A 136 -5.58 9.63 -19.20
N ALA A 137 -5.96 8.73 -18.28
CA ALA A 137 -7.05 7.78 -18.50
C ALA A 137 -8.42 8.34 -18.09
N PHE A 138 -8.49 9.06 -16.96
CA PHE A 138 -9.76 9.52 -16.37
C PHE A 138 -9.99 11.03 -16.49
N GLY A 139 -9.01 11.79 -17.00
CA GLY A 139 -9.02 13.24 -17.01
C GLY A 139 -8.50 13.86 -15.72
N GLU A 140 -7.78 14.97 -15.84
CA GLU A 140 -7.20 15.71 -14.71
C GLU A 140 -8.26 16.20 -13.73
N ALA A 141 -9.41 16.65 -14.23
CA ALA A 141 -10.55 17.10 -13.42
C ALA A 141 -11.19 15.99 -12.57
N SER A 142 -10.87 14.72 -12.81
CA SER A 142 -11.36 13.57 -12.03
C SER A 142 -10.42 13.20 -10.88
N ILE A 143 -9.18 13.72 -10.86
CA ILE A 143 -8.18 13.34 -9.86
C ILE A 143 -8.24 14.31 -8.66
N ARG A 144 -8.21 13.76 -7.45
CA ARG A 144 -8.22 14.48 -6.17
C ARG A 144 -7.11 13.93 -5.28
N PRO A 145 -5.84 14.33 -5.50
CA PRO A 145 -4.77 13.92 -4.61
C PRO A 145 -4.92 14.58 -3.25
N ARG A 146 -4.52 13.88 -2.19
CA ARG A 146 -4.56 14.33 -0.79
C ARG A 146 -3.29 13.90 -0.08
N ILE A 147 -2.89 14.61 0.97
CA ILE A 147 -1.73 14.24 1.78
C ILE A 147 -2.15 13.23 2.86
N TYR A 148 -1.45 12.10 2.93
CA TYR A 148 -1.62 11.11 4.00
C TYR A 148 -0.82 11.54 5.23
N SER A 149 -1.41 12.40 6.04
CA SER A 149 -0.83 12.90 7.28
C SER A 149 -1.92 13.11 8.31
N LYS A 150 -1.69 12.65 9.54
CA LYS A 150 -2.66 12.82 10.64
C LYS A 150 -2.97 14.28 10.94
N ILE A 151 -2.01 15.18 10.70
CA ILE A 151 -2.18 16.62 10.95
C ILE A 151 -3.08 17.23 9.87
N ASP A 152 -3.03 16.69 8.65
CA ASP A 152 -3.82 17.18 7.51
C ASP A 152 -5.20 16.53 7.44
N PHE A 153 -5.40 15.38 8.09
CA PHE A 153 -6.71 14.76 8.18
C PHE A 153 -7.67 15.57 9.03
N VAL A 154 -8.87 15.74 8.50
CA VAL A 154 -10.04 16.12 9.28
C VAL A 154 -10.15 15.25 10.53
N GLY A 155 -10.18 15.88 11.72
CA GLY A 155 -10.33 15.15 12.98
C GLY A 155 -9.15 14.23 13.34
N GLY A 156 -8.05 14.27 12.58
CA GLY A 156 -6.91 13.36 12.74
C GLY A 156 -7.18 11.93 12.25
N ASP A 157 -8.27 11.70 11.51
CA ASP A 157 -8.73 10.38 11.07
C ASP A 157 -8.90 10.32 9.55
N VAL A 158 -8.24 9.36 8.90
CA VAL A 158 -8.28 9.22 7.44
C VAL A 158 -9.66 8.83 6.92
N VAL A 159 -10.45 8.10 7.70
CA VAL A 159 -11.81 7.71 7.31
C VAL A 159 -12.72 8.93 7.38
N GLU A 160 -12.60 9.75 8.43
CA GLU A 160 -13.34 11.02 8.51
C GLU A 160 -12.96 11.97 7.37
N ASP A 161 -11.67 12.10 7.08
CA ASP A 161 -11.17 12.91 5.95
C ASP A 161 -11.72 12.42 4.62
N PHE A 162 -11.69 11.10 4.38
CA PHE A 162 -12.22 10.50 3.15
C PHE A 162 -13.73 10.71 3.01
N LEU A 163 -14.51 10.48 4.08
CA LEU A 163 -15.95 10.69 4.06
C LEU A 163 -16.30 12.15 3.76
N ARG A 164 -15.56 13.10 4.33
CA ARG A 164 -15.74 14.52 4.02
C ARG A 164 -15.36 14.84 2.58
N ALA A 165 -14.29 14.23 2.07
CA ALA A 165 -13.85 14.42 0.69
C ALA A 165 -14.93 14.01 -0.32
N ILE A 166 -15.66 12.92 -0.06
CA ILE A 166 -16.80 12.47 -0.89
C ILE A 166 -18.15 13.12 -0.52
N GLY A 167 -18.15 14.18 0.31
CA GLY A 167 -19.35 14.94 0.67
C GLY A 167 -20.31 14.24 1.65
N LEU A 168 -19.90 13.15 2.28
CA LEU A 168 -20.70 12.47 3.31
C LEU A 168 -20.44 13.10 4.68
N LYS A 169 -21.52 13.52 5.36
CA LYS A 169 -21.42 14.03 6.74
C LYS A 169 -21.06 12.90 7.71
N ALA A 170 -20.13 13.16 8.62
CA ALA A 170 -19.55 12.23 9.60
C ALA A 170 -20.52 11.73 10.71
N ASN A 171 -21.83 11.64 10.44
CA ASN A 171 -22.79 10.98 11.34
C ASN A 171 -22.73 9.44 11.21
N TYR A 172 -21.57 8.89 10.88
CA TYR A 172 -21.37 7.46 10.71
C TYR A 172 -20.79 6.89 12.02
N PRO A 173 -21.48 5.98 12.72
CA PRO A 173 -21.03 5.43 14.00
C PRO A 173 -19.97 4.33 13.78
N VAL A 174 -18.88 4.66 13.09
CA VAL A 174 -17.75 3.75 12.93
C VAL A 174 -16.54 4.42 13.54
N LYS A 175 -16.39 4.28 14.86
CA LYS A 175 -15.03 4.22 15.41
C LYS A 175 -14.44 2.92 14.88
N ALA A 176 -13.78 3.00 13.73
CA ALA A 176 -12.99 1.88 13.24
C ALA A 176 -11.96 1.58 14.32
N VAL A 177 -12.05 0.41 14.94
CA VAL A 177 -10.99 -0.07 15.83
C VAL A 177 -9.73 -0.10 14.98
N SER A 178 -8.71 0.68 15.35
CA SER A 178 -7.42 0.68 14.64
C SER A 178 -6.86 -0.74 14.68
N ARG A 179 -6.99 -1.47 13.57
CA ARG A 179 -6.44 -2.82 13.40
C ARG A 179 -4.99 -2.80 12.96
N ASN A 180 -4.48 -1.65 12.51
CA ASN A 180 -3.10 -1.49 12.06
C ASN A 180 -2.18 -1.32 13.27
N VAL A 181 -1.96 -2.41 14.00
CA VAL A 181 -1.03 -2.46 15.12
C VAL A 181 0.39 -2.50 14.55
N ALA A 182 1.20 -1.50 14.90
CA ALA A 182 2.63 -1.49 14.56
C ALA A 182 3.34 -2.59 15.36
N LEU A 183 4.11 -3.44 14.66
CA LEU A 183 4.96 -4.44 15.30
C LEU A 183 6.22 -3.76 15.81
N SER A 184 6.72 -4.18 16.97
CA SER A 184 8.01 -3.71 17.47
C SER A 184 9.16 -4.10 16.52
N SER A 185 10.28 -3.40 16.62
CA SER A 185 11.49 -3.73 15.85
C SER A 185 11.94 -5.18 16.08
N GLU A 186 11.79 -5.70 17.30
CA GLU A 186 12.11 -7.10 17.62
C GLU A 186 11.15 -8.07 16.93
N ALA A 187 9.84 -7.80 16.95
CA ALA A 187 8.86 -8.61 16.23
C ALA A 187 9.11 -8.62 14.72
N GLN A 188 9.52 -7.48 14.14
CA GLN A 188 9.90 -7.40 12.73
C GLN A 188 11.17 -8.21 12.43
N ALA A 189 12.16 -8.20 13.32
CA ALA A 189 13.37 -9.01 13.17
C ALA A 189 13.08 -10.52 13.26
N VAL A 190 12.18 -10.95 14.15
CA VAL A 190 11.69 -12.34 14.21
C VAL A 190 11.01 -12.72 12.90
N LEU A 191 10.06 -11.91 12.40
CA LEU A 191 9.40 -12.17 11.12
C LEU A 191 10.37 -12.25 9.97
N LEU A 192 11.31 -11.31 9.88
CA LEU A 192 12.32 -11.31 8.82
C LEU A 192 13.16 -12.60 8.85
N SER A 193 13.55 -13.06 10.03
CA SER A 193 14.34 -14.28 10.19
C SER A 193 13.56 -15.52 9.78
N VAL A 194 12.28 -15.62 10.18
CA VAL A 194 11.40 -16.72 9.79
C VAL A 194 11.10 -16.70 8.30
N ASN A 195 10.84 -15.53 7.71
CA ASN A 195 10.60 -15.40 6.27
C ASN A 195 11.82 -15.81 5.45
N LYS A 196 13.04 -15.49 5.91
CA LYS A 196 14.29 -15.98 5.29
C LYS A 196 14.41 -17.49 5.38
N ALA A 197 14.15 -18.07 6.55
CA ALA A 197 14.24 -19.51 6.76
C ALA A 197 13.22 -20.31 5.94
N LEU A 198 12.04 -19.73 5.69
CA LEU A 198 10.95 -20.35 4.93
C LEU A 198 10.87 -19.89 3.47
N MET A 199 11.87 -19.16 2.96
CA MET A 199 11.81 -18.52 1.64
C MET A 199 11.55 -19.51 0.49
N HIS A 200 12.06 -20.75 0.62
CA HIS A 200 11.91 -21.80 -0.38
C HIS A 200 10.87 -22.87 0.01
N GLU A 201 10.13 -22.65 1.11
CA GLU A 201 9.18 -23.60 1.67
C GLU A 201 7.73 -23.23 1.28
N ASP A 202 7.20 -23.88 0.25
CA ASP A 202 5.81 -23.69 -0.20
C ASP A 202 4.84 -24.76 0.35
N THR A 203 5.05 -25.17 1.61
CA THR A 203 4.20 -26.16 2.28
C THR A 203 3.01 -25.53 3.00
N ALA A 204 1.93 -26.29 3.17
CA ALA A 204 0.77 -25.82 3.92
C ALA A 204 1.11 -25.58 5.41
N GLU A 205 2.05 -26.37 5.94
CA GLU A 205 2.60 -26.28 7.28
C GLU A 205 3.36 -24.96 7.48
N ALA A 206 4.24 -24.59 6.55
CA ALA A 206 4.97 -23.31 6.59
C ALA A 206 4.00 -22.12 6.55
N LYS A 207 2.98 -22.16 5.68
CA LYS A 207 1.94 -21.12 5.60
C LYS A 207 1.13 -21.00 6.90
N ARG A 208 0.78 -22.13 7.53
CA ARG A 208 0.08 -22.14 8.83
C ARG A 208 0.95 -21.60 9.95
N LEU A 209 2.22 -22.02 10.01
CA LEU A 209 3.20 -21.53 10.99
C LEU A 209 3.35 -20.01 10.91
N ARG A 210 3.58 -19.47 9.70
CA ARG A 210 3.72 -18.03 9.48
C ARG A 210 2.47 -17.26 9.86
N SER A 211 1.30 -17.74 9.45
CA SER A 211 0.02 -17.11 9.80
C SER A 211 -0.20 -17.07 11.31
N ALA A 212 0.14 -18.15 12.03
CA ALA A 212 0.08 -18.20 13.49
C ALA A 212 1.07 -17.22 14.14
N LEU A 213 2.31 -17.15 13.62
CA LEU A 213 3.32 -16.22 14.12
C LEU A 213 2.90 -14.75 13.95
N VAL A 214 2.41 -14.36 12.76
CA VAL A 214 1.94 -12.99 12.52
C VAL A 214 0.84 -12.61 13.52
N LYS A 215 -0.15 -13.49 13.71
CA LYS A 215 -1.25 -13.26 14.67
C LYS A 215 -0.72 -13.13 16.11
N TYR A 216 0.20 -14.01 16.52
CA TYR A 216 0.82 -13.95 17.84
C TYR A 216 1.56 -12.62 18.06
N LEU A 217 2.35 -12.17 17.08
CA LEU A 217 3.13 -10.94 17.19
C LEU A 217 2.26 -9.69 17.23
N GLU A 218 1.18 -9.65 16.46
CA GLU A 218 0.22 -8.52 16.49
C GLU A 218 -0.46 -8.37 17.86
N GLN A 219 -0.60 -9.46 18.61
CA GLN A 219 -1.20 -9.47 19.93
C GLN A 219 -0.18 -9.22 21.05
N ASN A 220 1.01 -9.80 20.94
CA ASN A 220 1.95 -9.90 22.06
C ASN A 220 3.19 -9.02 21.90
N ALA A 221 3.47 -8.49 20.71
CA ALA A 221 4.63 -7.64 20.44
C ALA A 221 4.28 -6.35 19.66
N PRO A 222 3.22 -5.61 20.04
CA PRO A 222 3.02 -4.26 19.53
C PRO A 222 4.15 -3.33 20.01
N GLY A 223 4.54 -2.38 19.17
CA GLY A 223 5.55 -1.40 19.58
C GLY A 223 6.07 -0.53 18.45
N LYS A 224 7.16 0.19 18.74
CA LYS A 224 7.86 1.01 17.76
C LYS A 224 8.60 0.09 16.77
N SER A 225 8.23 0.18 15.50
CA SER A 225 8.86 -0.56 14.40
C SER A 225 10.31 -0.12 14.16
N CYS A 226 11.07 -0.92 13.41
CA CYS A 226 12.37 -0.52 12.88
C CYS A 226 12.25 0.82 12.15
N GLN A 227 13.21 1.71 12.42
CA GLN A 227 13.28 3.03 11.81
C GLN A 227 14.65 3.24 11.14
N PRO A 228 14.69 4.00 10.04
CA PRO A 228 15.93 4.48 9.47
C PRO A 228 16.48 5.59 10.37
N THR A 229 17.74 5.94 10.19
CA THR A 229 18.28 7.17 10.78
C THR A 229 17.70 8.41 10.10
N ILE A 230 17.84 9.57 10.75
CA ILE A 230 17.52 10.87 10.15
C ILE A 230 18.22 11.03 8.79
N ALA A 231 19.52 10.72 8.73
CA ALA A 231 20.31 10.87 7.52
C ALA A 231 19.81 9.95 6.39
N GLU A 232 19.54 8.67 6.69
CA GLU A 232 19.01 7.71 5.72
C GLU A 232 17.62 8.13 5.19
N ALA A 233 16.73 8.60 6.07
CA ALA A 233 15.40 9.05 5.68
C ALA A 233 15.44 10.31 4.81
N GLN A 234 16.28 11.28 5.16
CA GLN A 234 16.50 12.50 4.38
C GLN A 234 17.07 12.17 3.00
N GLU A 235 18.12 11.37 2.94
CA GLU A 235 18.75 10.96 1.69
C GLU A 235 17.75 10.22 0.78
N PHE A 236 16.94 9.32 1.35
CA PHE A 236 15.90 8.64 0.60
C PHE A 236 14.84 9.61 0.08
N TYR A 237 14.32 10.52 0.92
CA TYR A 237 13.33 11.50 0.53
C TYR A 237 13.84 12.47 -0.55
N HIS A 238 15.09 12.92 -0.45
CA HIS A 238 15.68 13.88 -1.38
C HIS A 238 15.70 13.42 -2.83
N ARG A 239 15.75 12.10 -3.07
CA ARG A 239 15.65 11.49 -4.42
C ARG A 239 14.38 11.88 -5.14
N PHE A 240 13.30 12.18 -4.40
CA PHE A 240 11.97 12.44 -4.93
C PHE A 240 11.60 13.92 -4.94
N LEU A 241 12.46 14.83 -4.48
CA LEU A 241 12.13 16.26 -4.34
C LEU A 241 11.61 16.88 -5.63
N ALA A 242 12.25 16.59 -6.77
CA ALA A 242 11.84 17.14 -8.05
C ALA A 242 10.42 16.69 -8.46
N SER A 243 10.14 15.38 -8.36
CA SER A 243 8.81 14.79 -8.63
C SER A 243 7.76 15.32 -7.64
N ASN A 244 8.10 15.42 -6.35
CA ASN A 244 7.23 15.98 -5.32
C ASN A 244 6.88 17.45 -5.61
N ASN A 245 7.86 18.27 -5.95
CA ASN A 245 7.66 19.68 -6.29
C ASN A 245 6.77 19.85 -7.54
N ALA A 246 6.96 19.00 -8.56
CA ALA A 246 6.07 18.97 -9.73
C ALA A 246 4.62 18.64 -9.34
N VAL A 247 4.42 17.67 -8.45
CA VAL A 247 3.09 17.32 -7.92
C VAL A 247 2.50 18.46 -7.10
N ALA A 248 3.28 19.08 -6.22
CA ALA A 248 2.83 20.16 -5.33
C ALA A 248 2.32 21.37 -6.14
N ARG A 249 3.11 21.84 -7.11
CA ARG A 249 2.72 22.93 -8.01
C ARG A 249 1.46 22.62 -8.81
N ARG A 250 1.39 21.41 -9.39
CA ARG A 250 0.30 21.04 -10.30
C ARG A 250 -1.02 20.82 -9.57
N TRP A 251 -0.99 20.19 -8.41
CA TRP A 251 -2.20 19.68 -7.76
C TRP A 251 -2.60 20.41 -6.48
N PHE A 252 -1.67 21.09 -5.82
CA PHE A 252 -1.89 21.76 -4.54
C PHE A 252 -1.67 23.28 -4.62
N GLY A 253 -0.93 23.76 -5.62
CA GLY A 253 -0.65 25.20 -5.81
C GLY A 253 0.35 25.77 -4.82
N GLU A 254 1.05 24.92 -4.07
CA GLU A 254 2.04 25.28 -3.05
C GLU A 254 3.26 24.36 -3.11
N GLU A 255 4.35 24.75 -2.45
CA GLU A 255 5.55 23.92 -2.25
C GLU A 255 6.07 24.11 -0.83
N PRO A 256 6.67 23.08 -0.21
CA PRO A 256 6.86 21.70 -0.71
C PRO A 256 5.60 20.83 -0.59
N LEU A 257 5.59 19.65 -1.26
CA LEU A 257 4.48 18.68 -1.16
C LEU A 257 4.29 18.10 0.25
N PHE A 258 5.39 17.93 0.97
CA PHE A 258 5.42 17.33 2.30
C PHE A 258 6.29 18.18 3.22
N ASP A 259 6.01 18.12 4.52
CA ASP A 259 6.92 18.67 5.53
C ASP A 259 8.31 18.01 5.45
N ALA A 260 9.34 18.80 5.75
CA ALA A 260 10.73 18.37 5.84
C ALA A 260 11.13 17.98 7.27
N GLU A 261 10.19 17.46 8.07
CA GLU A 261 10.41 17.09 9.47
C GLU A 261 10.79 15.61 9.60
N PHE A 262 12.01 15.36 10.10
CA PHE A 262 12.57 14.01 10.26
C PHE A 262 12.91 13.67 11.73
N SER A 263 12.57 14.56 12.66
CA SER A 263 12.90 14.47 14.08
C SER A 263 12.29 13.27 14.81
N GLU A 264 11.32 12.59 14.20
CA GLU A 264 10.74 11.34 14.71
C GLU A 264 11.68 10.13 14.59
N TYR A 265 12.70 10.22 13.72
CA TYR A 265 13.70 9.19 13.49
C TYR A 265 14.91 9.34 14.41
N PRO A 266 15.59 8.24 14.77
CA PRO A 266 16.81 8.32 15.56
C PRO A 266 17.98 8.92 14.77
N ALA A 267 18.91 9.58 15.47
CA ALA A 267 20.14 10.07 14.86
C ALA A 267 21.10 8.93 14.47
N GLU A 268 21.14 7.89 15.31
CA GLU A 268 22.03 6.73 15.14
C GLU A 268 21.23 5.44 14.94
N PRO A 269 21.78 4.42 14.25
CA PRO A 269 21.11 3.14 14.07
C PRO A 269 20.72 2.48 15.39
N GLN A 270 19.51 1.92 15.45
CA GLN A 270 19.02 1.18 16.61
C GLN A 270 19.13 -0.32 16.38
N SER A 271 19.70 -1.05 17.35
CA SER A 271 19.71 -2.51 17.36
C SER A 271 18.49 -3.07 18.09
N ALA A 272 18.04 -4.25 17.68
CA ALA A 272 17.00 -4.99 18.38
C ALA A 272 17.53 -5.51 19.73
N CYS A 273 16.69 -5.47 20.78
CA CYS A 273 17.03 -6.02 22.08
C CYS A 273 17.03 -7.56 22.03
N THR A 274 18.17 -8.19 22.28
CA THR A 274 18.34 -9.65 22.20
C THR A 274 17.46 -10.39 23.21
N ASP A 275 17.37 -9.91 24.46
CA ASP A 275 16.53 -10.56 25.48
C ASP A 275 15.06 -10.57 25.07
N ARG A 276 14.58 -9.43 24.53
CA ARG A 276 13.20 -9.29 24.08
C ARG A 276 12.90 -10.15 22.84
N LEU A 277 13.87 -10.36 21.96
CA LEU A 277 13.74 -11.32 20.85
C LEU A 277 13.54 -12.74 21.38
N MET A 278 14.34 -13.14 22.38
CA MET A 278 14.25 -14.47 22.98
C MET A 278 12.91 -14.67 23.70
N ASP A 279 12.41 -13.66 24.41
CA ASP A 279 11.09 -13.68 25.06
C ASP A 279 9.96 -13.89 24.04
N ILE A 280 9.99 -13.15 22.92
CA ILE A 280 9.00 -13.27 21.85
C ILE A 280 8.98 -14.68 21.28
N ILE A 281 10.15 -15.23 20.94
CA ILE A 281 10.29 -16.57 20.37
C ILE A 281 9.81 -17.64 21.36
N THR A 282 10.25 -17.52 22.62
CA THR A 282 9.90 -18.47 23.69
C THR A 282 8.39 -18.47 23.94
N GLY A 283 7.79 -17.27 24.04
CA GLY A 283 6.34 -17.13 24.22
C GLY A 283 5.55 -17.73 23.06
N PHE A 284 5.98 -17.53 21.81
CA PHE A 284 5.33 -18.16 20.65
C PHE A 284 5.44 -19.69 20.68
N MET A 285 6.58 -20.24 21.09
CA MET A 285 6.76 -21.69 21.21
C MET A 285 5.88 -22.31 22.30
N LEU A 286 5.60 -21.57 23.38
CA LEU A 286 4.71 -22.01 24.46
C LEU A 286 3.24 -21.91 24.06
N ASP A 287 2.83 -20.83 23.40
CA ASP A 287 1.46 -20.63 22.90
C ASP A 287 1.01 -21.76 21.96
N ARG A 288 1.92 -22.29 21.14
CA ARG A 288 1.63 -23.41 20.23
C ARG A 288 1.51 -24.78 20.88
N ARG A 289 1.82 -24.93 22.18
CA ARG A 289 1.69 -26.20 22.92
C ARG A 289 0.32 -26.37 23.57
N VAL A 290 -0.53 -25.33 23.54
CA VAL A 290 -1.92 -25.32 24.02
C VAL A 290 -2.86 -25.48 22.83
#